data_AF-A0A925IEU1-F1
#
_entry.id   AF-A0A925IEU1-F1
#
_cell.length_a   1.000
_cell.length_b   1.000
_cell.length_c   1.000
_cell.angle_alpha   90.00
_cell.angle_beta   90.00
_cell.angle_gamma   90.00
#
_symmetry.space_group_name_H-M   'P 1'
#
loop_
_entity.id
_entity.type
_entity.pdbx_description
1 polymer ?
#
loop_
_entity_poly.entity_id
_entity_poly.type
_entity_poly.pdbx_seq_one_letter_code
_entity_poly.pdbx_strand_id
1 'polypeptide(L)' 'MPFNLKKQRAYLRERNVGTVTVKKRGSALTPEGLIADLKLKGDETRTLVLTRCAGRPIVMICSDYLA' A
#
# COMPACT_ATOMS: atom_id res chain seq x y z
N MET A 1 -1.39 -0.22 9.71
CA MET A 1 0.00 -0.13 10.24
C MET A 1 0.59 1.26 9.99
N PRO A 2 1.58 1.75 10.76
CA PRO A 2 2.26 3.02 10.46
C PRO A 2 2.89 3.02 9.07
N PHE A 3 2.89 4.17 8.38
CA PHE A 3 3.53 4.29 7.08
C PHE A 3 5.06 4.18 7.21
N ASN A 4 5.67 3.26 6.45
CA ASN A 4 7.11 2.99 6.38
C ASN A 4 7.40 2.14 5.13
N LEU A 5 7.83 2.78 4.05
CA LEU A 5 7.96 2.17 2.73
C LEU A 5 8.72 0.83 2.75
N LYS A 6 9.81 0.73 3.52
CA LYS A 6 10.60 -0.51 3.63
C LYS A 6 9.78 -1.66 4.22
N LYS A 7 9.04 -1.41 5.31
CA LYS A 7 8.18 -2.41 5.97
C LYS A 7 7.00 -2.82 5.11
N GLN A 8 6.33 -1.86 4.46
CA GLN A 8 5.23 -2.19 3.54
C GLN A 8 5.70 -3.04 2.37
N ARG A 9 6.84 -2.66 1.76
CA ARG A 9 7.41 -3.40 0.64
C ARG A 9 7.76 -4.83 1.02
N ALA A 10 8.36 -5.04 2.20
CA ALA A 10 8.64 -6.39 2.71
C ALA A 10 7.35 -7.20 2.88
N TYR A 11 6.35 -6.63 3.58
CA TYR A 11 5.07 -7.28 3.83
C TYR A 11 4.34 -7.71 2.55
N LEU A 12 4.36 -6.86 1.51
CA LEU A 12 3.71 -7.13 0.23
C LEU A 12 4.46 -8.19 -0.58
N ARG A 13 5.81 -8.18 -0.57
CA ARG A 13 6.63 -9.18 -1.26
C ARG A 13 6.51 -10.56 -0.64
N GLU A 14 6.49 -10.65 0.68
CA GLU A 14 6.25 -11.91 1.41
C GLU A 14 4.91 -12.57 1.02
N ARG A 15 3.96 -11.78 0.48
CA ARG A 15 2.63 -12.22 0.04
C ARG A 15 2.50 -12.31 -1.48
N ASN A 16 3.62 -12.34 -2.20
CA ASN A 16 3.66 -12.38 -3.66
C ASN A 16 2.80 -11.31 -4.35
N VAL A 17 2.70 -10.10 -3.78
CA VAL A 17 1.93 -9.01 -4.39
C VAL A 17 2.74 -8.39 -5.53
N GLY A 18 2.12 -8.22 -6.70
CA GLY A 18 2.68 -7.50 -7.85
C GLY A 18 1.99 -6.19 -8.13
N THR A 19 0.68 -6.16 -7.97
CA THR A 19 -0.15 -5.01 -8.33
C THR A 19 -0.84 -4.46 -7.09
N VAL A 20 -0.81 -3.14 -6.95
CA VAL A 20 -1.55 -2.48 -5.87
C VAL A 20 -2.40 -1.34 -6.41
N THR A 21 -3.64 -1.29 -5.92
CA THR A 21 -4.48 -0.10 -6.05
C THR A 21 -4.23 0.81 -4.86
N VAL A 22 -3.91 2.09 -5.08
CA VAL A 22 -3.65 3.04 -3.98
C VAL A 22 -4.78 4.06 -3.88
N LYS A 23 -5.41 4.13 -2.71
CA LYS A 23 -6.41 5.15 -2.34
C LYS A 23 -5.80 6.06 -1.28
N LYS A 24 -6.08 7.37 -1.30
CA LYS A 24 -5.54 8.32 -0.31
C LYS A 24 -6.58 9.27 0.27
N ARG A 25 -6.41 9.63 1.54
CA ARG A 25 -7.14 10.70 2.25
C ARG A 25 -6.18 11.47 3.15
N GLY A 26 -5.86 12.71 2.80
CA GLY A 26 -4.96 13.57 3.59
C GLY A 26 -3.48 13.14 3.61
N SER A 27 -3.04 12.38 2.59
CA SER A 27 -1.63 12.00 2.37
C SER A 27 -1.02 12.86 1.26
N ALA A 28 0.21 13.33 1.49
CA ALA A 28 1.00 14.06 0.50
C ALA A 28 1.63 13.15 -0.57
N LEU A 29 1.67 11.84 -0.32
CA LEU A 29 2.19 10.87 -1.28
C LEU A 29 1.26 10.77 -2.50
N THR A 30 1.87 10.70 -3.68
CA THR A 30 1.16 10.38 -4.92
C THR A 30 0.98 8.87 -5.02
N PRO A 31 -0.19 8.37 -5.45
CA PRO A 31 -0.41 6.96 -5.75
C PRO A 31 0.69 6.37 -6.66
N GLU A 32 1.01 7.08 -7.73
CA GLU A 32 1.94 6.66 -8.78
C GLU A 32 3.37 6.56 -8.25
N GLY A 33 3.80 7.54 -7.44
CA GLY A 33 5.11 7.53 -6.80
C GLY A 33 5.26 6.37 -5.82
N LEU A 34 4.23 6.11 -5.01
CA LEU A 34 4.24 4.97 -4.09
C LEU A 34 4.31 3.63 -4.84
N ILE A 35 3.52 3.47 -5.91
CA ILE A 35 3.54 2.25 -6.75
C ILE A 35 4.95 2.03 -7.31
N ALA A 36 5.58 3.07 -7.87
CA ALA A 36 6.93 3.01 -8.40
C ALA A 36 7.98 2.62 -7.34
N ASP A 37 7.87 3.17 -6.14
CA ASP A 37 8.79 2.92 -5.02
C ASP A 37 8.69 1.50 -4.42
N LEU A 38 7.51 0.88 -4.51
CA LEU A 38 7.25 -0.46 -4.01
C LEU A 38 7.95 -1.54 -4.85
N LYS A 39 8.13 -1.32 -6.17
CA LYS A 39 8.84 -2.24 -7.08
C LYS A 39 8.43 -3.71 -6.87
N LEU A 40 7.12 -3.95 -6.93
CA LEU A 40 6.49 -5.26 -6.74
C LEU A 40 6.53 -6.06 -8.04
N LYS A 41 6.53 -7.39 -7.94
CA LYS A 41 6.69 -8.31 -9.08
C LYS A 41 5.93 -9.64 -8.95
N GLY A 42 5.04 -9.78 -7.98
CA GLY A 42 4.28 -11.01 -7.81
C GLY A 42 2.99 -11.04 -8.63
N ASP A 43 2.13 -12.02 -8.34
CA ASP A 43 0.89 -12.25 -9.09
C ASP A 43 -0.36 -11.82 -8.32
N GLU A 44 -0.21 -11.60 -7.01
CA GLU A 44 -1.31 -11.19 -6.14
C GLU A 44 -1.59 -9.69 -6.26
N THR A 45 -2.86 -9.32 -6.03
CA THR A 45 -3.34 -7.95 -6.05
C THR A 45 -3.79 -7.53 -4.65
N ARG A 46 -3.56 -6.25 -4.30
CA ARG A 46 -4.01 -5.67 -3.01
C ARG A 46 -4.43 -4.22 -3.16
N THR A 47 -5.25 -3.75 -2.23
CA THR A 47 -5.56 -2.32 -2.09
C THR A 47 -4.83 -1.71 -0.89
N LEU A 48 -4.13 -0.60 -1.13
CA LEU A 48 -3.47 0.23 -0.12
C LEU A 48 -4.30 1.48 0.13
N VAL A 49 -4.70 1.72 1.39
CA VAL A 49 -5.37 2.96 1.80
C VAL A 49 -4.42 3.80 2.64
N LEU A 50 -3.96 4.91 2.08
CA LEU A 50 -3.14 5.91 2.75
C LEU A 50 -4.03 6.91 3.48
N THR A 51 -3.97 6.94 4.80
CA THR A 51 -4.81 7.83 5.61
C THR A 51 -4.11 8.26 6.89
N ARG A 52 -4.78 9.04 7.73
CA ARG A 52 -4.30 9.43 9.04
C ARG A 52 -5.18 8.83 10.13
N CYS A 53 -4.55 8.32 11.18
CA CYS A 53 -5.21 7.88 12.41
C CYS A 53 -4.55 8.60 13.59
N ALA A 54 -5.35 9.24 14.44
CA ALA A 54 -4.86 10.12 15.53
C ALA A 54 -3.77 11.10 15.06
N GLY A 55 -3.99 11.75 13.91
CA GLY A 55 -3.05 12.71 13.31
C GLY A 55 -1.82 12.11 12.62
N ARG A 56 -1.56 10.79 12.77
CA ARG A 56 -0.36 10.13 12.24
C ARG A 56 -0.64 9.41 10.92
N PRO A 57 0.28 9.44 9.94
CA PRO A 57 0.12 8.73 8.69
C PRO A 57 0.18 7.21 8.87
N ILE A 58 -0.81 6.52 8.32
CA ILE A 58 -0.92 5.07 8.33
C ILE A 58 -1.21 4.54 6.92
N VAL A 59 -1.02 3.25 6.76
CA VAL A 59 -1.48 2.48 5.62
C VAL A 59 -2.31 1.29 6.11
N MET A 60 -3.46 1.09 5.47
CA MET A 60 -4.23 -0.14 5.56
C MET A 60 -3.97 -0.96 4.29
N ILE A 61 -3.79 -2.26 4.45
CA ILE A 61 -3.57 -3.19 3.35
C ILE A 61 -4.76 -4.13 3.34
N CYS A 62 -5.56 -4.05 2.28
CA CYS A 62 -6.78 -4.82 2.12
C CYS A 62 -6.57 -5.89 1.05
N SER A 63 -7.18 -7.06 1.25
CA SER A 63 -7.47 -7.96 0.13
C SER A 63 -8.41 -7.26 -0.84
N ASP A 64 -8.29 -7.59 -2.11
CA ASP A 64 -9.30 -7.19 -3.08
C ASP A 64 -10.58 -7.97 -2.80
N TYR A 65 -11.71 -7.32 -3.04
CA TYR A 65 -13.01 -7.96 -2.90
C TYR A 65 -13.32 -8.66 -4.23
N LEU A 66 -13.21 -9.98 -4.24
CA LEU A 66 -13.85 -10.79 -5.27
C LEU A 66 -15.34 -10.81 -4.93
N ALA A 67 -16.15 -10.24 -5.81
CA ALA A 67 -17.60 -10.38 -5.75
C ALA A 67 -18.03 -11.81 -6.04
#